data_AF-A0A7S1I3Q2-F1
#
_entry.id   AF-A0A7S1I3Q2-F1
#
_cell.length_a   1.000
_cell.length_b   1.000
_cell.length_c   1.000
_cell.angle_alpha   90.00
_cell.angle_beta   90.00
_cell.angle_gamma   90.00
#
_symmetry.space_group_name_H-M   'P 1'
#
loop_
_entity.id
_entity.type
_entity.pdbx_description
1 polymer ?
#
loop_
_entity_poly.entity_id
_entity_poly.type
_entity_poly.pdbx_seq_one_letter_code
_entity_poly.pdbx_strand_id
1 'polypeptide(L)'
;FGTMLCAYPITLLVALLSVVAGKTLPFSDNATSMVTELDKEAFANVYSSEDVYLVMFYDAKGDKSADHAAMWEGVATEHAGMFRFGGAEGEEYKWLLDTVKVKKFPAILAFPSMLTSKASLPMHYKGSMNQTHVTKWVVKQLPHTLVYKIAAEKDMKNLNATIDMPKAVLFHNGSDTPAIIRSLSLSYADRISFGEVKVGKPKLAKMAAAQEIKEFPKLVVYSADGKTSTHFDGDIEGPVSAVKDFLDPLALDMAGRDAIRQARKEKAARDEEEKKRREEEAERDRAAKKRAEKEEKKRKRRLKKKIVEARDEVFAAKEQVYESLDGEAVQVRPVGWDIVDESLLKIQEPPAEQPDAEEPAPAEEA
;
A
#
# COMPACT_ATOMS: atom_id res chain seq x y z
N PHE A 1 -78.48 49.07 38.96
CA PHE A 1 -78.02 49.17 37.56
C PHE A 1 -76.55 48.77 37.52
N GLY A 2 -76.12 47.52 37.39
CA GLY A 2 -76.75 46.35 36.80
C GLY A 2 -76.39 46.23 35.31
N THR A 3 -75.21 45.67 34.98
CA THR A 3 -74.88 45.00 33.69
C THR A 3 -73.45 44.47 33.74
N MET A 4 -73.05 43.39 33.06
CA MET A 4 -73.61 42.06 32.83
C MET A 4 -72.41 41.24 32.33
N LEU A 5 -72.09 40.11 32.97
CA LEU A 5 -71.07 39.17 32.50
C LEU A 5 -71.50 38.58 31.15
N CYS A 6 -70.60 38.57 30.16
CA CYS A 6 -70.68 37.69 29.01
C CYS A 6 -69.43 36.80 28.97
N ALA A 7 -69.54 35.63 29.60
CA ALA A 7 -68.57 34.55 29.48
C ALA A 7 -68.89 33.77 28.20
N TYR A 8 -67.97 33.78 27.22
CA TYR A 8 -68.00 32.88 26.07
C TYR A 8 -67.24 31.60 26.41
N PRO A 9 -67.81 30.40 26.19
CA PRO A 9 -67.05 29.17 26.21
C PRO A 9 -66.30 29.04 24.88
N ILE A 10 -64.99 29.30 24.89
CA ILE A 10 -64.11 28.90 23.78
C ILE A 10 -63.96 27.38 23.90
N THR A 11 -64.80 26.65 23.19
CA THR A 11 -64.63 25.22 22.92
C THR A 11 -63.32 25.01 22.16
N LEU A 12 -62.26 24.74 22.91
CA LEU A 12 -60.96 24.31 22.43
C LEU A 12 -61.10 22.89 21.85
N LEU A 13 -61.39 22.82 20.54
CA LEU A 13 -61.39 21.58 19.79
C LEU A 13 -59.93 21.15 19.57
N VAL A 14 -59.37 20.44 20.54
CA VAL A 14 -58.07 19.76 20.41
C VAL A 14 -58.26 18.64 19.40
N ALA A 15 -58.01 18.96 18.13
CA ALA A 15 -57.82 17.98 17.10
C ALA A 15 -56.63 17.12 17.53
N LEU A 16 -56.93 15.88 17.94
CA LEU A 16 -55.97 14.84 18.20
C LEU A 16 -55.31 14.49 16.86
N LEU A 17 -54.32 15.29 16.46
CA LEU A 17 -53.39 14.93 15.40
C LEU A 17 -52.67 13.69 15.92
N SER A 18 -53.16 12.52 15.52
CA SER A 18 -52.42 11.28 15.66
C SER A 18 -51.22 11.44 14.73
N VAL A 19 -50.14 12.00 15.27
CA VAL A 19 -48.82 11.85 14.70
C VAL A 19 -48.62 10.35 14.64
N VAL A 20 -48.86 9.79 13.45
CA VAL A 20 -48.30 8.49 13.10
C VAL A 20 -46.81 8.75 13.20
N ALA A 21 -46.24 8.48 14.38
CA ALA A 21 -44.82 8.37 14.58
C ALA A 21 -44.40 7.16 13.75
N GLY A 22 -44.30 7.35 12.43
CA GLY A 22 -43.45 6.51 11.62
C GLY A 22 -42.13 6.51 12.34
N LYS A 23 -41.69 5.34 12.78
CA LYS A 23 -40.43 5.16 13.50
C LYS A 23 -39.36 5.86 12.66
N THR A 24 -39.01 7.08 13.05
CA THR A 24 -37.97 7.84 12.38
C THR A 24 -36.68 7.07 12.65
N LEU A 25 -35.83 7.03 11.63
CA LEU A 25 -34.61 6.25 11.67
C LEU A 25 -33.83 6.67 12.92
N PRO A 26 -33.22 5.74 13.67
CA PRO A 26 -32.60 6.04 14.97
C PRO A 26 -31.55 7.17 14.93
N PHE A 27 -31.05 7.53 13.73
CA PHE A 27 -29.98 8.50 13.52
C PHE A 27 -30.40 9.76 12.73
N SER A 28 -31.61 9.84 12.18
CA SER A 28 -31.92 10.77 11.07
C SER A 28 -32.32 12.21 11.48
N ASP A 29 -32.69 12.47 12.73
CA ASP A 29 -33.41 13.73 13.03
C ASP A 29 -32.64 14.76 13.87
N ASN A 30 -31.38 14.49 14.23
CA ASN A 30 -30.62 15.42 15.06
C ASN A 30 -29.47 16.05 14.27
N ALA A 31 -29.53 17.37 14.07
CA ALA A 31 -28.45 18.16 13.43
C ALA A 31 -27.10 18.05 14.16
N THR A 32 -27.09 17.48 15.37
CA THR A 32 -25.89 17.24 16.18
C THR A 32 -25.37 15.80 16.10
N SER A 33 -26.05 14.92 15.38
CA SER A 33 -25.65 13.51 15.21
C SER A 33 -24.32 13.39 14.47
N MET A 34 -23.40 12.60 15.02
CA MET A 34 -22.14 12.21 14.37
C MET A 34 -22.32 11.00 13.44
N VAL A 35 -23.49 10.35 13.48
CA VAL A 35 -23.84 9.22 12.62
C VAL A 35 -24.69 9.71 11.46
N THR A 36 -24.19 9.51 10.23
CA THR A 36 -24.92 9.82 9.00
C THR A 36 -25.76 8.62 8.57
N GLU A 37 -27.05 8.82 8.33
CA GLU A 37 -27.88 7.78 7.71
C GLU A 37 -27.48 7.61 6.22
N LEU A 38 -27.19 6.38 5.83
CA LEU A 38 -26.67 6.04 4.50
C LEU A 38 -27.76 5.42 3.63
N ASP A 39 -28.31 6.23 2.74
CA ASP A 39 -29.09 5.73 1.61
C ASP A 39 -28.18 5.06 0.56
N LYS A 40 -28.77 4.53 -0.52
CA LYS A 40 -28.05 3.80 -1.58
C LYS A 40 -26.98 4.64 -2.28
N GLU A 41 -27.21 5.95 -2.42
CA GLU A 41 -26.29 6.85 -3.10
C GLU A 41 -25.12 7.22 -2.18
N ALA A 42 -25.42 7.59 -0.94
CA ALA A 42 -24.42 7.85 0.09
C ALA A 42 -23.56 6.60 0.37
N PHE A 43 -24.19 5.42 0.40
CA PHE A 43 -23.50 4.17 0.63
C PHE A 43 -22.55 3.80 -0.52
N ALA A 44 -22.86 4.15 -1.77
CA ALA A 44 -21.95 3.92 -2.90
C ALA A 44 -20.58 4.62 -2.69
N ASN A 45 -20.60 5.79 -2.04
CA ASN A 45 -19.39 6.58 -1.75
C ASN A 45 -18.52 5.98 -0.64
N VAL A 46 -19.04 5.04 0.16
CA VAL A 46 -18.30 4.39 1.26
C VAL A 46 -17.06 3.68 0.74
N TYR A 47 -17.17 2.95 -0.38
CA TYR A 47 -16.07 2.17 -0.95
C TYR A 47 -15.02 3.01 -1.69
N SER A 48 -15.40 4.19 -2.16
CA SER A 48 -14.51 5.14 -2.81
C SER A 48 -13.99 6.19 -1.85
N SER A 49 -14.24 6.05 -0.54
CA SER A 49 -13.78 7.02 0.43
C SER A 49 -12.30 6.82 0.78
N GLU A 50 -11.63 7.95 0.95
CA GLU A 50 -10.28 8.03 1.52
C GLU A 50 -10.31 7.93 3.06
N ASP A 51 -11.47 8.11 3.68
CA ASP A 51 -11.68 7.92 5.11
C ASP A 51 -12.02 6.45 5.44
N VAL A 52 -11.83 6.04 6.69
CA VAL A 52 -12.36 4.76 7.18
C VAL A 52 -13.81 4.97 7.59
N TYR A 53 -14.71 4.17 7.00
CA TYR A 53 -16.13 4.19 7.33
C TYR A 53 -16.47 3.06 8.29
N LEU A 54 -17.31 3.37 9.28
CA LEU A 54 -17.85 2.42 10.23
C LEU A 54 -19.35 2.51 10.12
N VAL A 55 -20.00 1.43 9.70
CA VAL A 55 -21.44 1.42 9.44
C VAL A 55 -22.10 0.41 10.35
N MET A 56 -23.08 0.87 11.12
CA MET A 56 -24.00 0.00 11.82
C MET A 56 -25.20 -0.30 10.94
N PHE A 57 -25.32 -1.55 10.53
CA PHE A 57 -26.51 -2.07 9.88
C PHE A 57 -27.54 -2.43 10.94
N TYR A 58 -28.74 -1.86 10.82
CA TYR A 58 -29.82 -2.05 11.77
C TYR A 58 -31.06 -2.68 11.12
N ASP A 59 -32.03 -3.07 11.94
CA ASP A 59 -33.36 -3.51 11.49
C ASP A 59 -34.39 -2.52 12.04
N ALA A 60 -35.02 -1.73 11.16
CA ALA A 60 -36.00 -0.71 11.54
C ALA A 60 -37.21 -1.28 12.30
N LYS A 61 -37.50 -2.58 12.17
CA LYS A 61 -38.60 -3.24 12.88
C LYS A 61 -38.17 -3.87 14.21
N GLY A 62 -36.86 -4.05 14.43
CA GLY A 62 -36.32 -4.76 15.58
C GLY A 62 -35.97 -3.85 16.77
N ASP A 63 -36.47 -4.17 17.96
CA ASP A 63 -36.24 -3.38 19.18
C ASP A 63 -34.75 -3.33 19.58
N LYS A 64 -34.00 -4.41 19.31
CA LYS A 64 -32.57 -4.51 19.65
C LYS A 64 -31.72 -3.43 18.97
N SER A 65 -32.10 -2.99 17.78
CA SER A 65 -31.34 -1.96 17.07
C SER A 65 -31.49 -0.58 17.73
N ALA A 66 -32.67 -0.29 18.28
CA ALA A 66 -32.91 0.95 19.02
C ALA A 66 -32.09 1.00 20.32
N ASP A 67 -31.99 -0.14 21.03
CA ASP A 67 -31.20 -0.25 22.27
C ASP A 67 -29.71 0.11 22.08
N HIS A 68 -29.18 -0.13 20.87
CA HIS A 68 -27.77 0.13 20.55
C HIS A 68 -27.52 1.48 19.88
N ALA A 69 -28.55 2.25 19.53
CA ALA A 69 -28.41 3.54 18.86
C ALA A 69 -27.64 4.57 19.70
N ALA A 70 -28.01 4.71 20.98
CA ALA A 70 -27.31 5.63 21.89
C ALA A 70 -25.84 5.25 22.13
N MET A 71 -25.54 3.94 22.18
CA MET A 71 -24.17 3.45 22.27
C MET A 71 -23.38 3.82 21.01
N TRP A 72 -23.97 3.62 19.82
CA TRP A 72 -23.34 3.93 18.56
C TRP A 72 -23.03 5.42 18.40
N GLU A 73 -23.98 6.27 18.80
CA GLU A 73 -23.79 7.73 18.83
C GLU A 73 -22.68 8.15 19.79
N GLY A 74 -22.59 7.48 20.95
CA GLY A 74 -21.51 7.69 21.92
C GLY A 74 -20.13 7.35 21.34
N VAL A 75 -20.00 6.23 20.62
CA VAL A 75 -18.75 5.86 19.93
C VAL A 75 -18.42 6.88 18.82
N ALA A 76 -19.42 7.30 18.05
CA ALA A 76 -19.23 8.28 16.97
C ALA A 76 -18.75 9.64 17.50
N THR A 77 -19.32 10.09 18.63
CA THR A 77 -18.93 11.32 19.34
C THR A 77 -17.51 11.22 19.90
N GLU A 78 -17.17 10.12 20.56
CA GLU A 78 -15.82 9.89 21.14
C GLU A 78 -14.71 9.91 20.08
N HIS A 79 -15.03 9.49 18.86
CA HIS A 79 -14.08 9.42 17.75
C HIS A 79 -14.42 10.37 16.59
N ALA A 80 -15.11 11.47 16.90
CA ALA A 80 -15.48 12.48 15.93
C ALA A 80 -14.23 13.00 15.20
N GLY A 81 -14.29 12.99 13.86
CA GLY A 81 -13.19 13.41 13.01
C GLY A 81 -12.07 12.38 12.80
N MET A 82 -12.08 11.23 13.50
CA MET A 82 -11.14 10.13 13.21
C MET A 82 -11.69 9.15 12.18
N PHE A 83 -13.00 8.97 12.16
CA PHE A 83 -13.72 8.06 11.26
C PHE A 83 -14.97 8.73 10.73
N ARG A 84 -15.57 8.11 9.70
CA ARG A 84 -16.94 8.39 9.29
C ARG A 84 -17.86 7.33 9.88
N PHE A 85 -18.90 7.77 10.57
CA PHE A 85 -19.89 6.88 11.18
C PHE A 85 -21.18 6.92 10.36
N GLY A 86 -21.69 5.73 10.05
CA GLY A 86 -22.91 5.56 9.28
C GLY A 86 -23.93 4.65 9.98
N GLY A 87 -25.20 4.89 9.70
CA GLY A 87 -26.31 3.97 9.93
C GLY A 87 -26.87 3.51 8.58
N ALA A 88 -27.24 2.25 8.44
CA ALA A 88 -27.87 1.76 7.21
C ALA A 88 -28.91 0.67 7.52
N GLU A 89 -30.06 0.72 6.85
CA GLU A 89 -31.08 -0.32 7.00
C GLU A 89 -30.61 -1.64 6.36
N GLY A 90 -30.52 -2.69 7.19
CA GLY A 90 -29.91 -3.96 6.82
C GLY A 90 -30.65 -4.70 5.70
N GLU A 91 -31.96 -4.56 5.61
CA GLU A 91 -32.74 -5.23 4.55
C GLU A 91 -32.39 -4.74 3.15
N GLU A 92 -31.94 -3.49 3.00
CA GLU A 92 -31.57 -2.93 1.69
C GLU A 92 -30.24 -3.47 1.15
N TYR A 93 -29.36 -3.95 2.05
CA TYR A 93 -27.99 -4.38 1.74
C TYR A 93 -27.76 -5.87 1.98
N LYS A 94 -28.82 -6.71 1.88
CA LYS A 94 -28.72 -8.18 2.07
C LYS A 94 -27.58 -8.83 1.28
N TRP A 95 -27.38 -8.43 0.02
CA TRP A 95 -26.30 -8.94 -0.83
C TRP A 95 -24.90 -8.77 -0.21
N LEU A 96 -24.66 -7.64 0.44
CA LEU A 96 -23.39 -7.33 1.08
C LEU A 96 -23.26 -8.13 2.38
N LEU A 97 -24.32 -8.09 3.19
CA LEU A 97 -24.37 -8.77 4.49
C LEU A 97 -24.19 -10.28 4.35
N ASP A 98 -24.78 -10.89 3.32
CA ASP A 98 -24.58 -12.31 2.99
C ASP A 98 -23.12 -12.60 2.62
N THR A 99 -22.48 -11.71 1.84
CA THR A 99 -21.06 -11.82 1.46
C THR A 99 -20.15 -11.83 2.69
N VAL A 100 -20.42 -10.97 3.68
CA VAL A 100 -19.67 -10.93 4.96
C VAL A 100 -20.24 -11.85 6.05
N LYS A 101 -21.22 -12.70 5.70
CA LYS A 101 -21.86 -13.70 6.57
C LYS A 101 -22.51 -13.10 7.82
N VAL A 102 -23.06 -11.89 7.73
CA VAL A 102 -23.87 -11.25 8.77
C VAL A 102 -25.29 -11.82 8.69
N LYS A 103 -25.79 -12.35 9.82
CA LYS A 103 -27.11 -12.99 9.90
C LYS A 103 -28.06 -12.36 10.91
N LYS A 104 -27.57 -11.41 11.70
CA LYS A 104 -28.29 -10.83 12.84
C LYS A 104 -28.02 -9.33 12.90
N PHE A 105 -29.04 -8.59 13.31
CA PHE A 105 -28.97 -7.14 13.54
C PHE A 105 -29.08 -6.80 15.04
N PRO A 106 -28.49 -5.69 15.47
CA PRO A 106 -27.59 -4.82 14.69
C PRO A 106 -26.23 -5.48 14.41
N ALA A 107 -25.55 -5.05 13.35
CA ALA A 107 -24.21 -5.49 12.98
C ALA A 107 -23.32 -4.30 12.59
N ILE A 108 -22.07 -4.31 13.02
CA ILE A 108 -21.11 -3.25 12.72
C ILE A 108 -20.08 -3.76 11.71
N LEU A 109 -19.94 -3.06 10.59
CA LEU A 109 -18.91 -3.31 9.58
C LEU A 109 -17.95 -2.12 9.48
N ALA A 110 -16.66 -2.42 9.35
CA ALA A 110 -15.64 -1.43 9.02
C ALA A 110 -15.25 -1.53 7.55
N PHE A 111 -15.35 -0.41 6.85
CA PHE A 111 -14.97 -0.23 5.46
C PHE A 111 -13.62 0.49 5.44
N PRO A 112 -12.55 -0.18 5.01
CA PRO A 112 -11.22 0.40 5.01
C PRO A 112 -11.09 1.49 3.94
N SER A 113 -10.16 2.43 4.18
CA SER A 113 -9.85 3.50 3.24
C SER A 113 -9.27 2.96 1.93
N MET A 114 -9.72 3.52 0.80
CA MET A 114 -9.19 3.20 -0.53
C MET A 114 -7.68 3.48 -0.67
N LEU A 115 -7.12 4.34 0.18
CA LEU A 115 -5.70 4.70 0.18
C LEU A 115 -4.81 3.56 0.66
N THR A 116 -5.35 2.67 1.49
CA THR A 116 -4.57 1.60 2.13
C THR A 116 -4.89 0.23 1.60
N SER A 117 -6.09 0.05 1.03
CA SER A 117 -6.47 -1.21 0.43
C SER A 117 -7.43 -1.00 -0.73
N LYS A 118 -6.92 -1.19 -1.95
CA LYS A 118 -7.77 -1.27 -3.15
C LYS A 118 -8.46 -2.65 -3.13
N ALA A 119 -9.72 -2.69 -2.71
CA ALA A 119 -10.61 -3.86 -2.73
C ALA A 119 -10.56 -4.85 -1.54
N SER A 120 -10.37 -4.38 -0.30
CA SER A 120 -10.66 -5.23 0.87
C SER A 120 -12.16 -5.32 1.15
N LEU A 121 -12.59 -6.53 1.50
CA LEU A 121 -13.93 -6.77 2.00
C LEU A 121 -14.13 -6.05 3.35
N PRO A 122 -15.35 -5.57 3.66
CA PRO A 122 -15.63 -4.97 4.95
C PRO A 122 -15.38 -5.95 6.10
N MET A 123 -14.84 -5.44 7.21
CA MET A 123 -14.53 -6.23 8.39
C MET A 123 -15.71 -6.24 9.35
N HIS A 124 -16.27 -7.42 9.60
CA HIS A 124 -17.38 -7.60 10.53
C HIS A 124 -16.90 -7.67 11.98
N TYR A 125 -17.46 -6.80 12.83
CA TYR A 125 -17.27 -6.85 14.27
C TYR A 125 -17.99 -8.04 14.90
N LYS A 126 -17.23 -8.95 15.54
CA LYS A 126 -17.76 -10.17 16.19
C LYS A 126 -17.75 -10.11 17.71
N GLY A 127 -17.41 -8.96 18.29
CA GLY A 127 -17.31 -8.78 19.74
C GLY A 127 -18.66 -8.51 20.40
N SER A 128 -18.62 -8.22 21.69
CA SER A 128 -19.81 -7.82 22.46
C SER A 128 -20.24 -6.41 22.06
N MET A 129 -21.54 -6.22 21.83
CA MET A 129 -22.16 -4.92 21.47
C MET A 129 -22.26 -3.98 22.68
N ASN A 130 -21.12 -3.55 23.22
CA ASN A 130 -21.02 -2.50 24.24
C ASN A 130 -19.97 -1.46 23.82
N GLN A 131 -20.12 -0.23 24.30
CA GLN A 131 -19.30 0.92 23.89
C GLN A 131 -17.80 0.61 24.03
N THR A 132 -17.37 0.13 25.19
CA THR A 132 -15.95 -0.14 25.48
C THR A 132 -15.31 -1.12 24.49
N HIS A 133 -16.00 -2.21 24.13
CA HIS A 133 -15.44 -3.17 23.18
C HIS A 133 -15.52 -2.71 21.74
N VAL A 134 -16.55 -1.93 21.38
CA VAL A 134 -16.69 -1.34 20.05
C VAL A 134 -15.61 -0.28 19.84
N THR A 135 -15.46 0.69 20.75
CA THR A 135 -14.40 1.71 20.74
C THR A 135 -13.01 1.08 20.56
N LYS A 136 -12.67 0.08 21.39
CA LYS A 136 -11.38 -0.64 21.28
C LYS A 136 -11.17 -1.31 19.93
N TRP A 137 -12.23 -1.79 19.30
CA TRP A 137 -12.16 -2.42 17.98
C TRP A 137 -12.06 -1.38 16.86
N VAL A 138 -12.83 -0.29 16.95
CA VAL A 138 -12.85 0.84 16.01
C VAL A 138 -11.46 1.44 15.86
N VAL A 139 -10.76 1.73 16.96
CA VAL A 139 -9.40 2.29 16.96
C VAL A 139 -8.37 1.38 16.23
N LYS A 140 -8.62 0.07 16.16
CA LYS A 140 -7.77 -0.88 15.44
C LYS A 140 -8.01 -0.89 13.93
N GLN A 141 -9.12 -0.31 13.47
CA GLN A 141 -9.43 -0.24 12.04
C GLN A 141 -8.64 0.88 11.34
N LEU A 142 -8.00 1.79 12.09
CA LEU A 142 -7.10 2.77 11.51
C LEU A 142 -5.81 2.09 11.03
N PRO A 143 -5.42 2.31 9.76
CA PRO A 143 -4.18 1.81 9.23
C PRO A 143 -2.98 2.52 9.86
N HIS A 144 -1.87 1.80 9.98
CA HIS A 144 -0.58 2.36 10.42
C HIS A 144 0.33 2.69 9.23
N THR A 145 -0.08 2.37 8.00
CA THR A 145 0.80 2.39 6.82
C THR A 145 1.17 3.79 6.33
N LEU A 146 0.42 4.82 6.73
CA LEU A 146 0.64 6.20 6.31
C LEU A 146 1.48 7.02 7.29
N VAL A 147 1.86 6.44 8.44
CA VAL A 147 2.77 7.05 9.40
C VAL A 147 4.13 6.36 9.29
N TYR A 148 5.13 7.08 8.79
CA TYR A 148 6.46 6.54 8.56
C TYR A 148 7.29 6.50 9.85
N LYS A 149 7.91 5.36 10.14
CA LYS A 149 8.71 5.18 11.35
C LYS A 149 10.13 5.71 11.14
N ILE A 150 10.52 6.71 11.93
CA ILE A 150 11.81 7.38 11.82
C ILE A 150 12.77 6.78 12.85
N ALA A 151 13.76 6.02 12.36
CA ALA A 151 14.75 5.35 13.21
C ALA A 151 16.08 6.11 13.28
N ALA A 152 16.35 6.99 12.31
CA ALA A 152 17.55 7.81 12.23
C ALA A 152 17.28 9.15 11.51
N GLU A 153 18.22 10.09 11.62
CA GLU A 153 18.12 11.40 10.96
C GLU A 153 18.02 11.31 9.43
N LYS A 154 18.67 10.30 8.81
CA LYS A 154 18.53 10.04 7.36
C LYS A 154 17.08 9.75 6.96
N ASP A 155 16.29 9.18 7.86
CA ASP A 155 14.90 8.79 7.61
C ASP A 155 13.98 10.03 7.52
N MET A 156 14.35 11.14 8.19
CA MET A 156 13.68 12.44 8.05
C MET A 156 13.77 13.01 6.63
N LYS A 157 14.90 12.74 5.95
CA LYS A 157 15.08 13.11 4.54
C LYS A 157 14.21 12.22 3.65
N ASN A 158 14.13 10.92 3.98
CA ASN A 158 13.36 9.92 3.23
C ASN A 158 11.85 10.05 3.39
N LEU A 159 11.36 10.69 4.46
CA LEU A 159 9.94 10.95 4.71
C LEU A 159 9.22 11.58 3.49
N ASN A 160 9.97 12.24 2.59
CA ASN A 160 9.50 12.88 1.36
C ASN A 160 10.37 12.57 0.12
N ALA A 161 10.99 11.39 0.01
CA ALA A 161 11.97 11.11 -1.05
C ALA A 161 11.49 11.33 -2.51
N THR A 162 10.21 11.64 -2.73
CA THR A 162 9.65 11.90 -4.05
C THR A 162 9.11 13.31 -4.27
N ILE A 163 8.69 14.06 -3.23
CA ILE A 163 7.88 15.29 -3.40
C ILE A 163 8.03 16.22 -2.18
N ASP A 164 8.24 17.53 -2.44
CA ASP A 164 8.31 18.61 -1.44
C ASP A 164 6.93 18.88 -0.80
N MET A 165 6.54 18.04 0.17
CA MET A 165 5.36 18.26 1.01
C MET A 165 5.75 18.71 2.43
N PRO A 166 4.88 19.44 3.15
CA PRO A 166 5.03 19.61 4.59
C PRO A 166 5.14 18.26 5.31
N LYS A 167 5.91 18.21 6.41
CA LYS A 167 6.16 16.98 7.18
C LYS A 167 5.67 17.14 8.61
N ALA A 168 4.73 16.33 9.05
CA ALA A 168 4.30 16.28 10.44
C ALA A 168 5.00 15.11 11.16
N VAL A 169 5.85 15.41 12.13
CA VAL A 169 6.61 14.41 12.88
C VAL A 169 6.18 14.40 14.34
N LEU A 170 5.62 13.27 14.76
CA LEU A 170 5.25 13.02 16.15
C LEU A 170 6.46 12.47 16.92
N PHE A 171 6.85 13.16 17.98
CA PHE A 171 7.78 12.64 18.98
C PHE A 171 6.98 12.11 20.16
N HIS A 172 7.15 10.82 20.49
CA HIS A 172 6.40 10.19 21.58
C HIS A 172 7.21 9.08 22.27
N ASN A 173 6.86 8.76 23.51
CA ASN A 173 7.44 7.65 24.29
C ASN A 173 6.56 6.38 24.27
N GLY A 174 5.34 6.48 23.75
CA GLY A 174 4.37 5.39 23.71
C GLY A 174 4.82 4.18 22.89
N SER A 175 4.15 3.03 23.12
CA SER A 175 4.42 1.80 22.38
C SER A 175 3.88 1.83 20.95
N ASP A 176 2.82 2.58 20.71
CA ASP A 176 2.08 2.64 19.46
C ASP A 176 1.78 4.09 19.05
N THR A 177 1.43 4.30 17.79
CA THR A 177 1.05 5.60 17.24
C THR A 177 -0.35 6.00 17.76
N PRO A 178 -0.52 7.21 18.33
CA PRO A 178 -1.84 7.71 18.74
C PRO A 178 -2.87 7.60 17.61
N ALA A 179 -4.10 7.21 17.95
CA ALA A 179 -5.18 7.02 16.98
C ALA A 179 -5.45 8.29 16.15
N ILE A 180 -5.41 9.46 16.81
CA ILE A 180 -5.58 10.77 16.18
C ILE A 180 -4.55 11.00 15.07
N ILE A 181 -3.29 10.63 15.29
CA ILE A 181 -2.23 10.79 14.29
C ILE A 181 -2.43 9.81 13.12
N ARG A 182 -2.88 8.59 13.41
CA ARG A 182 -3.23 7.62 12.36
C ARG A 182 -4.39 8.10 11.51
N SER A 183 -5.45 8.64 12.09
CA SER A 183 -6.58 9.19 11.33
C SER A 183 -6.20 10.43 10.53
N LEU A 184 -5.44 11.36 11.13
CA LEU A 184 -4.99 12.56 10.43
C LEU A 184 -4.07 12.21 9.25
N SER A 185 -3.24 11.17 9.37
CA SER A 185 -2.41 10.71 8.25
C SER A 185 -3.22 10.25 7.03
N LEU A 186 -4.46 9.78 7.23
CA LEU A 186 -5.39 9.48 6.15
C LEU A 186 -5.99 10.76 5.57
N SER A 187 -6.55 11.62 6.41
CA SER A 187 -7.25 12.84 5.95
C SER A 187 -6.33 13.84 5.24
N TYR A 188 -5.04 13.83 5.56
CA TYR A 188 -4.03 14.68 4.93
C TYR A 188 -3.14 13.90 3.94
N ALA A 189 -3.56 12.72 3.50
CA ALA A 189 -2.82 11.97 2.49
C ALA A 189 -2.62 12.82 1.23
N ASP A 190 -1.36 12.88 0.78
CA ASP A 190 -0.87 13.71 -0.33
C ASP A 190 -0.90 15.23 -0.07
N ARG A 191 -1.10 15.65 1.18
CA ARG A 191 -1.07 17.06 1.60
C ARG A 191 -0.02 17.33 2.68
N ILE A 192 0.18 16.36 3.58
CA ILE A 192 1.21 16.35 4.62
C ILE A 192 1.73 14.91 4.74
N SER A 193 3.05 14.76 4.85
CA SER A 193 3.66 13.46 5.16
C SER A 193 3.80 13.28 6.66
N PHE A 194 3.29 12.18 7.20
CA PHE A 194 3.34 11.87 8.62
C PHE A 194 4.49 10.93 8.95
N GLY A 195 5.24 11.27 9.98
CA GLY A 195 6.26 10.41 10.56
C GLY A 195 6.17 10.35 12.08
N GLU A 196 6.75 9.31 12.66
CA GLU A 196 6.86 9.17 14.11
C GLU A 196 8.29 8.86 14.55
N VAL A 197 8.70 9.47 15.66
CA VAL A 197 9.96 9.23 16.35
C VAL A 197 9.62 8.71 17.74
N LYS A 198 9.90 7.43 17.97
CA LYS A 198 9.77 6.82 19.30
C LYS A 198 10.99 7.14 20.15
N VAL A 199 10.83 8.08 21.08
CA VAL A 199 11.88 8.56 21.98
C VAL A 199 12.12 7.52 23.08
N GLY A 200 12.87 6.47 22.73
CA GLY A 200 13.38 5.46 23.67
C GLY A 200 14.84 5.11 23.46
N LYS A 201 15.43 5.50 22.32
CA LYS A 201 16.85 5.26 21.99
C LYS A 201 17.66 6.55 22.13
N PRO A 202 18.92 6.52 22.61
CA PRO A 202 19.74 7.72 22.79
C PRO A 202 19.89 8.58 21.53
N LYS A 203 20.00 7.96 20.34
CA LYS A 203 20.09 8.67 19.05
C LYS A 203 18.82 9.50 18.77
N LEU A 204 17.64 8.95 19.07
CA LEU A 204 16.36 9.61 18.84
C LEU A 204 16.06 10.68 19.90
N ALA A 205 16.54 10.50 21.14
CA ALA A 205 16.48 11.53 22.17
C ALA A 205 17.28 12.78 21.80
N LYS A 206 18.44 12.61 21.14
CA LYS A 206 19.20 13.75 20.59
C LYS A 206 18.43 14.50 19.51
N MET A 207 17.68 13.78 18.67
CA MET A 207 16.82 14.42 17.65
C MET A 207 15.71 15.26 18.30
N ALA A 208 15.03 14.73 19.33
CA ALA A 208 14.03 15.49 20.07
C ALA A 208 14.63 16.73 20.77
N ALA A 209 15.80 16.58 21.40
CA ALA A 209 16.50 17.69 22.06
C ALA A 209 16.95 18.77 21.07
N ALA A 210 17.38 18.39 19.86
CA ALA A 210 17.73 19.32 18.79
C ALA A 210 16.53 20.12 18.26
N GLN A 211 15.31 19.69 18.60
CA GLN A 211 14.06 20.39 18.32
C GLN A 211 13.49 21.05 19.59
N GLU A 212 14.29 21.16 20.65
CA GLU A 212 13.89 21.77 21.93
C GLU A 212 12.65 21.10 22.57
N ILE A 213 12.39 19.84 22.23
CA ILE A 213 11.23 19.09 22.75
C ILE A 213 11.58 18.53 24.13
N LYS A 214 10.87 19.02 25.15
CA LYS A 214 11.01 18.59 26.55
C LYS A 214 9.86 17.70 27.02
N GLU A 215 8.69 17.84 26.40
CA GLU A 215 7.45 17.15 26.78
C GLU A 215 7.00 16.24 25.64
N PHE A 216 6.42 15.10 26.00
CA PHE A 216 5.92 14.09 25.06
C PHE A 216 4.49 13.70 25.44
N PRO A 217 3.61 13.41 24.46
CA PRO A 217 3.84 13.49 23.02
C PRO A 217 3.88 14.94 22.49
N LYS A 218 4.67 15.19 21.44
CA LYS A 218 4.76 16.50 20.77
C LYS A 218 4.77 16.34 19.26
N LEU A 219 3.96 17.14 18.56
CA LEU A 219 3.92 17.18 17.10
C LEU A 219 4.67 18.39 16.60
N VAL A 220 5.59 18.16 15.65
CA VAL A 220 6.35 19.22 14.98
C VAL A 220 6.08 19.12 13.49
N VAL A 221 5.73 20.24 12.87
CA VAL A 221 5.49 20.32 11.43
C VAL A 221 6.61 21.10 10.78
N TYR A 222 7.27 20.48 9.80
CA TYR A 222 8.26 21.11 8.94
C TYR A 222 7.60 21.59 7.66
N SER A 223 7.99 22.77 7.19
CA SER A 223 7.63 23.28 5.87
C SER A 223 8.09 22.33 4.76
N ALA A 224 7.52 22.50 3.56
CA ALA A 224 7.90 21.72 2.39
C ALA A 224 9.40 21.81 2.05
N ASP A 225 10.02 22.97 2.28
CA ASP A 225 11.47 23.17 2.08
C ASP A 225 12.33 22.65 3.24
N GLY A 226 11.70 22.20 4.34
CA GLY A 226 12.35 21.68 5.53
C GLY A 226 13.15 22.71 6.33
N LYS A 227 13.03 24.01 6.03
CA LYS A 227 13.82 25.06 6.69
C LYS A 227 13.15 25.60 7.95
N THR A 228 11.83 25.63 7.98
CA THR A 228 11.07 26.10 9.14
C THR A 228 10.34 24.94 9.79
N SER A 229 10.26 24.99 11.12
CA SER A 229 9.45 24.08 11.91
C SER A 229 8.47 24.88 12.76
N THR A 230 7.30 24.31 12.99
CA THR A 230 6.27 24.86 13.88
C THR A 230 5.82 23.76 14.83
N HIS A 231 5.74 24.07 16.11
CA HIS A 231 5.39 23.12 17.15
C HIS A 231 3.90 23.22 17.47
N PHE A 232 3.23 22.08 17.64
CA PHE A 232 1.87 22.07 18.14
C PHE A 232 1.88 22.23 19.66
N ASP A 233 1.29 23.29 20.18
CA ASP A 233 1.27 23.60 21.62
C ASP A 233 0.05 23.04 22.36
N GLY A 234 -0.91 22.46 21.65
CA GLY A 234 -2.04 21.78 22.26
C GLY A 234 -1.73 20.36 22.73
N ASP A 235 -2.71 19.75 23.38
CA ASP A 235 -2.69 18.34 23.74
C ASP A 235 -3.01 17.47 22.52
N ILE A 236 -2.11 16.53 22.18
CA ILE A 236 -2.27 15.60 21.07
C ILE A 236 -3.38 14.58 21.34
N GLU A 237 -3.68 14.29 22.61
CA GLU A 237 -4.78 13.40 23.01
C GLU A 237 -6.11 14.14 23.12
N GLY A 238 -6.10 15.47 22.89
CA GLY A 238 -7.29 16.31 22.88
C GLY A 238 -8.19 16.12 21.64
N PRO A 239 -9.13 17.06 21.40
CA PRO A 239 -10.03 17.00 20.26
C PRO A 239 -9.28 17.01 18.92
N VAL A 240 -9.69 16.15 17.98
CA VAL A 240 -9.09 16.07 16.63
C VAL A 240 -9.13 17.42 15.91
N SER A 241 -10.18 18.21 16.14
CA SER A 241 -10.34 19.54 15.56
C SER A 241 -9.19 20.47 15.92
N ALA A 242 -8.66 20.43 17.15
CA ALA A 242 -7.56 21.30 17.57
C ALA A 242 -6.27 21.00 16.78
N VAL A 243 -5.97 19.72 16.56
CA VAL A 243 -4.80 19.31 15.74
C VAL A 243 -5.06 19.65 14.27
N LYS A 244 -6.29 19.48 13.79
CA LYS A 244 -6.68 19.81 12.42
C LYS A 244 -6.55 21.30 12.11
N ASP A 245 -7.05 22.16 13.00
CA ASP A 245 -6.97 23.62 12.86
C ASP A 245 -5.50 24.11 12.80
N PHE A 246 -4.61 23.40 13.51
CA PHE A 246 -3.18 23.64 13.44
C PHE A 246 -2.55 23.17 12.11
N LEU A 247 -2.97 22.02 11.59
CA LEU A 247 -2.43 21.43 10.36
C LEU A 247 -2.96 22.06 9.08
N ASP A 248 -4.22 22.49 9.06
CA ASP A 248 -4.89 23.04 7.88
C ASP A 248 -4.14 24.19 7.18
N PRO A 249 -3.64 25.23 7.88
CA PRO A 249 -2.88 26.30 7.22
C PRO A 249 -1.48 25.86 6.74
N LEU A 250 -0.97 24.74 7.26
CA LEU A 250 0.34 24.20 6.91
C LEU A 250 0.25 23.15 5.79
N ALA A 251 -0.92 22.57 5.58
CA ALA A 251 -1.18 21.57 4.55
C ALA A 251 -1.16 22.20 3.15
N LEU A 252 -0.78 21.40 2.15
CA LEU A 252 -1.01 21.78 0.76
C LEU A 252 -2.51 21.96 0.50
N ASP A 253 -2.86 22.87 -0.39
CA ASP A 253 -4.23 22.99 -0.87
C ASP A 253 -4.58 21.81 -1.81
N MET A 254 -5.83 21.78 -2.28
CA MET A 254 -6.28 20.71 -3.17
C MET A 254 -5.57 20.72 -4.52
N ALA A 255 -5.20 21.90 -5.04
CA ALA A 255 -4.44 22.00 -6.28
C ALA A 255 -3.04 21.40 -6.14
N GLY A 256 -2.35 21.68 -5.03
CA GLY A 256 -1.06 21.07 -4.69
C GLY A 256 -1.19 19.55 -4.54
N ARG A 257 -2.25 19.07 -3.88
CA ARG A 257 -2.56 17.64 -3.78
C ARG A 257 -2.69 16.97 -5.14
N ASP A 258 -3.45 17.58 -6.05
CA ASP A 258 -3.71 17.02 -7.38
C ASP A 258 -2.43 17.01 -8.24
N ALA A 259 -1.62 18.06 -8.16
CA ALA A 259 -0.32 18.12 -8.82
C ALA A 259 0.61 16.98 -8.36
N ILE A 260 0.62 16.68 -7.06
CA ILE A 260 1.39 15.57 -6.47
C ILE A 260 0.91 14.22 -6.97
N ARG A 261 -0.41 14.01 -7.04
CA ARG A 261 -1.01 12.78 -7.56
C ARG A 261 -0.68 12.59 -9.03
N GLN A 262 -0.76 13.66 -9.81
CA GLN A 262 -0.39 13.63 -11.23
C GLN A 262 1.10 13.30 -11.40
N ALA A 263 1.99 13.95 -10.65
CA ALA A 263 3.43 13.68 -10.70
C ALA A 263 3.76 12.22 -10.35
N ARG A 264 3.09 11.64 -9.34
CA ARG A 264 3.24 10.21 -8.99
C ARG A 264 2.73 9.30 -10.10
N LYS A 265 1.59 9.61 -10.72
CA LYS A 265 1.01 8.85 -11.83
C LYS A 265 1.94 8.86 -13.04
N GLU A 266 2.50 10.02 -13.38
CA GLU A 266 3.45 10.18 -14.48
C GLU A 266 4.78 9.48 -14.21
N LYS A 267 5.28 9.52 -12.96
CA LYS A 267 6.47 8.76 -12.56
C LYS A 267 6.22 7.25 -12.65
N ALA A 268 5.10 6.76 -12.11
CA ALA A 268 4.75 5.34 -12.18
C ALA A 268 4.59 4.85 -13.64
N ALA A 269 4.00 5.67 -14.52
CA ALA A 269 3.90 5.35 -15.95
C ALA A 269 5.28 5.25 -16.61
N ARG A 270 6.20 6.17 -16.29
CA ARG A 270 7.59 6.13 -16.78
C ARG A 270 8.36 4.93 -16.27
N ASP A 271 8.26 4.63 -14.99
CA ASP A 271 8.95 3.48 -14.37
C ASP A 271 8.44 2.15 -14.96
N GLU A 272 7.12 2.04 -15.22
CA GLU A 272 6.50 0.88 -15.89
C GLU A 272 6.97 0.74 -17.35
N GLU A 273 7.06 1.85 -18.09
CA GLU A 273 7.57 1.85 -19.47
C GLU A 273 9.06 1.47 -19.53
N GLU A 274 9.87 2.01 -18.62
CA GLU A 274 11.30 1.68 -18.53
C GLU A 274 11.49 0.19 -18.19
N LYS A 275 10.70 -0.34 -17.25
CA LYS A 275 10.73 -1.78 -16.92
C LYS A 275 10.42 -2.64 -18.15
N LYS A 276 9.37 -2.31 -18.91
CA LYS A 276 9.02 -3.02 -20.15
C LYS A 276 10.14 -2.95 -21.20
N ARG A 277 10.75 -1.78 -21.38
CA ARG A 277 11.89 -1.62 -22.30
C ARG A 277 13.08 -2.49 -21.90
N ARG A 278 13.42 -2.54 -20.60
CA ARG A 278 14.50 -3.40 -20.08
C ARG A 278 14.18 -4.90 -20.26
N GLU A 279 12.93 -5.30 -20.06
CA GLU A 279 12.49 -6.69 -20.30
C GLU A 279 12.58 -7.07 -21.79
N GLU A 280 12.13 -6.19 -22.70
CA GLU A 280 12.25 -6.39 -24.16
C GLU A 280 13.71 -6.43 -24.65
N GLU A 281 14.58 -5.57 -24.12
CA GLU A 281 16.00 -5.55 -24.43
C GLU A 281 16.68 -6.85 -23.96
N ALA A 282 16.40 -7.29 -22.74
CA ALA A 282 16.89 -8.56 -22.21
C ALA A 282 16.40 -9.76 -23.05
N GLU A 283 15.18 -9.73 -23.58
CA GLU A 283 14.68 -10.77 -24.48
C GLU A 283 15.42 -10.77 -25.83
N ARG A 284 15.68 -9.59 -26.41
CA ARG A 284 16.44 -9.45 -27.66
C ARG A 284 17.87 -9.97 -27.52
N ASP A 285 18.54 -9.64 -26.42
CA ASP A 285 19.90 -10.13 -26.15
C ASP A 285 19.95 -11.65 -25.99
N ARG A 286 18.98 -12.22 -25.28
CA ARG A 286 18.83 -13.68 -25.16
C ARG A 286 18.57 -14.33 -26.52
N ALA A 287 17.77 -13.71 -27.38
CA ALA A 287 17.52 -14.20 -28.74
C ALA A 287 18.78 -14.10 -29.62
N ALA A 288 19.55 -13.02 -29.51
CA ALA A 288 20.80 -12.82 -30.23
C ALA A 288 21.87 -13.85 -29.83
N LYS A 289 22.06 -14.08 -28.52
CA LYS A 289 22.97 -15.11 -28.00
C LYS A 289 22.61 -16.51 -28.51
N LYS A 290 21.32 -16.89 -28.46
CA LYS A 290 20.84 -18.18 -29.00
C LYS A 290 21.08 -18.33 -30.51
N ARG A 291 20.94 -17.24 -31.29
CA ARG A 291 21.23 -17.25 -32.74
C ARG A 291 22.73 -17.41 -33.00
N ALA A 292 23.57 -16.71 -32.26
CA ALA A 292 25.04 -16.81 -32.38
C ALA A 292 25.52 -18.23 -32.05
N GLU A 293 25.04 -18.83 -30.95
CA GLU A 293 25.36 -20.20 -30.55
C GLU A 293 24.93 -21.22 -31.62
N LYS A 294 23.73 -21.04 -32.20
CA LYS A 294 23.23 -21.90 -33.28
C LYS A 294 24.08 -21.82 -34.55
N GLU A 295 24.51 -20.62 -34.96
CA GLU A 295 25.38 -20.43 -36.13
C GLU A 295 26.80 -20.96 -35.87
N GLU A 296 27.35 -20.80 -34.67
CA GLU A 296 28.63 -21.40 -34.29
C GLU A 296 28.57 -22.93 -34.35
N LYS A 297 27.53 -23.55 -33.79
CA LYS A 297 27.30 -24.99 -33.85
C LYS A 297 27.19 -25.49 -35.30
N LYS A 298 26.53 -24.72 -36.18
CA LYS A 298 26.43 -25.03 -37.62
C LYS A 298 27.79 -24.90 -38.32
N ARG A 299 28.60 -23.90 -37.97
CA ARG A 299 29.97 -23.72 -38.48
C ARG A 299 30.87 -24.88 -38.07
N LYS A 300 30.85 -25.27 -36.79
CA LYS A 300 31.59 -26.44 -36.27
C LYS A 300 31.20 -27.74 -37.00
N ARG A 301 29.91 -27.97 -37.25
CA ARG A 301 29.43 -29.11 -38.05
C ARG A 301 29.94 -29.10 -39.49
N ARG A 302 29.91 -27.94 -40.17
CA ARG A 302 30.45 -27.79 -41.54
C ARG A 302 31.95 -28.03 -41.60
N LEU A 303 32.72 -27.50 -40.64
CA LEU A 303 34.16 -27.70 -40.56
C LEU A 303 34.49 -29.18 -40.31
N LYS A 304 33.80 -29.83 -39.36
CA LYS A 304 33.95 -31.27 -39.11
C LYS A 304 33.67 -32.09 -40.37
N LYS A 305 32.65 -31.75 -41.16
CA LYS A 305 32.35 -32.41 -42.43
C LYS A 305 33.51 -32.27 -43.43
N LYS A 306 34.04 -31.05 -43.62
CA LYS A 306 35.18 -30.79 -44.51
C LYS A 306 36.46 -31.54 -44.11
N ILE A 307 36.72 -31.64 -42.80
CA ILE A 307 37.86 -32.40 -42.28
C ILE A 307 37.73 -33.90 -42.62
N VAL A 308 36.52 -34.46 -42.48
CA VAL A 308 36.26 -35.86 -42.85
C VAL A 308 36.45 -36.06 -44.36
N GLU A 309 35.87 -35.18 -45.20
CA GLU A 309 36.02 -35.23 -46.66
C GLU A 309 37.51 -35.17 -47.08
N ALA A 310 38.28 -34.22 -46.53
CA ALA A 310 39.70 -34.09 -46.84
C ALA A 310 40.54 -35.30 -46.37
N ARG A 311 40.20 -35.88 -45.21
CA ARG A 311 40.84 -37.10 -44.73
C ARG A 311 40.61 -38.26 -45.68
N ASP A 312 39.37 -38.42 -46.15
CA ASP A 312 38.98 -39.50 -47.05
C ASP A 312 39.65 -39.30 -48.44
N GLU A 313 39.81 -38.06 -48.93
CA GLU A 313 40.58 -37.73 -50.15
C GLU A 313 42.08 -38.08 -50.01
N VAL A 314 42.71 -37.73 -48.88
CA VAL A 314 44.11 -38.09 -48.60
C VAL A 314 44.28 -39.62 -48.56
N PHE A 315 43.30 -40.33 -47.98
CA PHE A 315 43.32 -41.79 -47.94
C PHE A 315 43.23 -42.40 -49.34
N ALA A 316 42.33 -41.90 -50.19
CA ALA A 316 42.20 -42.34 -51.58
C ALA A 316 43.46 -42.04 -52.41
N ALA A 317 44.08 -40.86 -52.24
CA ALA A 317 45.33 -40.51 -52.92
C ALA A 317 46.49 -41.44 -52.50
N LYS A 318 46.55 -41.81 -51.21
CA LYS A 318 47.54 -42.76 -50.70
C LYS A 318 47.38 -44.13 -51.35
N GLU A 319 46.15 -44.58 -51.55
CA GLU A 319 45.83 -45.85 -52.21
C GLU A 319 46.29 -45.85 -53.69
N GLN A 320 46.07 -44.76 -54.43
CA GLN A 320 46.58 -44.61 -55.80
C GLN A 320 48.11 -44.64 -55.90
N VAL A 321 48.82 -44.03 -54.93
CA VAL A 321 50.29 -44.09 -54.89
C VAL A 321 50.77 -45.52 -54.67
N TYR A 322 50.11 -46.29 -53.79
CA TYR A 322 50.43 -47.72 -53.60
C TYR A 322 50.19 -48.55 -54.85
N GLU A 323 49.14 -48.28 -55.63
CA GLU A 323 48.87 -48.98 -56.89
C GLU A 323 49.89 -48.64 -57.99
N SER A 324 50.39 -47.40 -58.05
CA SER A 324 51.38 -46.97 -59.05
C SER A 324 52.80 -47.50 -58.83
N LEU A 325 53.09 -48.04 -57.64
CA LEU A 325 54.34 -48.71 -57.32
C LEU A 325 54.24 -50.18 -57.78
N ASP A 326 54.29 -50.40 -59.09
CA ASP A 326 54.35 -51.71 -59.73
C ASP A 326 55.58 -52.50 -59.25
N GLY A 327 55.39 -53.42 -58.31
CA GLY A 327 56.12 -54.67 -58.18
C GLY A 327 57.61 -54.66 -57.79
N GLU A 328 58.31 -53.52 -57.80
CA GLU A 328 59.60 -53.42 -57.13
C GLU A 328 59.34 -53.28 -55.63
N ALA A 329 59.62 -54.35 -54.89
CA ALA A 329 59.57 -54.42 -53.44
C ALA A 329 60.58 -53.44 -52.82
N VAL A 330 60.29 -52.14 -52.91
CA VAL A 330 60.96 -51.13 -52.13
C VAL A 330 60.50 -51.38 -50.69
N GLN A 331 61.41 -51.90 -49.87
CA GLN A 331 61.27 -51.87 -48.43
C GLN A 331 61.26 -50.40 -47.98
N VAL A 332 60.13 -49.73 -48.15
CA VAL A 332 59.86 -48.46 -47.51
C VAL A 332 59.70 -48.80 -46.04
N ARG A 333 60.79 -48.74 -45.29
CA ARG A 333 60.70 -48.69 -43.83
C ARG A 333 59.77 -47.52 -43.52
N PRO A 334 58.72 -47.71 -42.70
CA PRO A 334 57.81 -46.63 -42.34
C PRO A 334 58.63 -45.55 -41.64
N VAL A 335 59.00 -44.50 -42.38
CA VAL A 335 59.63 -43.32 -41.79
C VAL A 335 58.51 -42.57 -41.09
N GLY A 336 58.37 -42.87 -39.79
CA GLY A 336 57.67 -42.11 -38.76
C GLY A 336 56.47 -41.28 -39.20
N TRP A 337 55.31 -41.91 -39.39
CA TRP A 337 54.02 -41.22 -39.24
C TRP A 337 53.52 -41.23 -37.78
N ASP A 338 54.34 -41.71 -36.84
CA ASP A 338 54.11 -41.60 -35.39
C ASP A 338 54.29 -40.16 -34.83
N ILE A 339 54.44 -39.15 -35.70
CA ILE A 339 54.56 -37.73 -35.31
C ILE A 339 53.39 -36.89 -35.83
N VAL A 340 52.20 -37.47 -35.96
CA VAL A 340 50.98 -36.68 -35.78
C VAL A 340 50.49 -36.98 -34.37
N ASP A 341 51.13 -36.31 -33.41
CA ASP A 341 50.73 -36.35 -32.01
C ASP A 341 49.24 -35.98 -31.92
N GLU A 342 48.39 -36.96 -31.57
CA GLU A 342 46.95 -36.74 -31.34
C GLU A 342 46.70 -35.64 -30.29
N SER A 343 47.72 -35.26 -29.50
CA SER A 343 47.66 -34.09 -28.62
C SER A 343 47.45 -32.76 -29.37
N LEU A 344 47.87 -32.63 -30.63
CA LEU A 344 47.68 -31.41 -31.44
C LEU A 344 46.27 -31.30 -32.04
N LEU A 345 45.49 -32.39 -32.07
CA LEU A 345 44.08 -32.39 -32.49
C LEU A 345 43.10 -32.19 -31.32
N LYS A 346 43.59 -32.14 -30.08
CA LYS A 346 42.82 -31.60 -28.95
C LYS A 346 42.71 -30.09 -29.16
N ILE A 347 41.67 -29.67 -29.86
CA ILE A 347 41.17 -28.30 -29.80
C ILE A 347 41.04 -27.99 -28.32
N GLN A 348 41.94 -27.16 -27.81
CA GLN A 348 41.96 -26.70 -26.43
C GLN A 348 40.55 -26.17 -26.16
N GLU A 349 39.77 -26.91 -25.37
CA GLU A 349 38.45 -26.44 -24.97
C GLU A 349 38.68 -25.07 -24.34
N PRO A 350 37.93 -24.02 -24.76
CA PRO A 350 38.05 -22.73 -24.11
C PRO A 350 37.89 -22.98 -22.61
N PRO A 351 38.79 -22.45 -21.77
CA PRO A 351 38.74 -22.69 -20.33
C PRO A 351 37.32 -22.42 -19.87
N ALA A 352 36.70 -23.42 -19.24
CA ALA A 352 35.36 -23.29 -18.70
C ALA A 352 35.31 -21.97 -17.93
N GLU A 353 34.38 -21.08 -18.31
CA GLU A 353 34.08 -19.87 -17.57
C GLU A 353 33.98 -20.27 -16.10
N GLN A 354 34.97 -19.86 -15.31
CA GLN A 354 34.92 -20.05 -13.87
C GLN A 354 33.63 -19.34 -13.42
N PRO A 355 32.76 -20.02 -12.65
CA PRO A 355 31.56 -19.38 -12.13
C PRO A 355 32.01 -18.11 -11.42
N ASP A 356 31.41 -16.98 -11.83
CA ASP A 356 31.68 -15.66 -11.27
C ASP A 356 31.79 -15.78 -9.75
N ALA A 357 32.92 -15.31 -9.24
CA ALA A 357 33.23 -15.32 -7.82
C ALA A 357 32.04 -14.79 -7.03
N GLU A 358 31.52 -15.62 -6.12
CA GLU A 358 30.51 -15.26 -5.13
C GLU A 358 30.87 -13.91 -4.52
N GLU A 359 29.96 -12.95 -4.73
CA GLU A 359 30.00 -11.63 -4.12
C GLU A 359 30.09 -11.81 -2.59
N PRO A 360 31.12 -11.27 -1.92
CA PRO A 360 31.32 -11.50 -0.49
C PRO A 360 30.14 -10.92 0.29
N ALA A 361 29.53 -11.76 1.12
CA ALA A 361 28.41 -11.40 1.99
C ALA A 361 28.76 -10.16 2.85
N PRO A 362 27.81 -9.23 3.05
CA PRO A 362 28.03 -8.03 3.83
C PRO A 362 28.34 -8.41 5.29
N ALA A 363 29.48 -7.94 5.79
CA ALA A 363 29.94 -8.13 7.15
C ALA A 363 28.90 -7.60 8.16
N GLU A 364 28.46 -8.49 9.06
CA GLU A 364 27.74 -8.12 10.28
C GLU A 364 28.69 -7.34 11.21
N GLU A 365 28.44 -6.04 11.38
CA GLU A 365 29.05 -5.24 12.44
C GLU A 365 28.30 -5.49 13.76
N ALA A 366 29.08 -5.88 14.78
CA ALA A 366 28.67 -6.07 16.18
C ALA A 366 28.77 -4.77 17.00
#